data_AF-A0A0F9N1N9-F1
#
_entry.id   AF-A0A0F9N1N9-F1
#
_cell.length_a   1.000
_cell.length_b   1.000
_cell.length_c   1.000
_cell.angle_alpha   90.00
_cell.angle_beta   90.00
_cell.angle_gamma   90.00
#
_symmetry.space_group_name_H-M   'P 1'
#
loop_
_entity.id
_entity.type
_entity.pdbx_description
1 polymer ?
#
loop_
_entity_poly.entity_id
_entity_poly.type
_entity_poly.pdbx_seq_one_letter_code
_entity_poly.pdbx_strand_id
1 'polypeptide(L)' 'MAGNTRGKLKEHLEGIHRNFDWVLDHVSKSLTLIDDKKPDLSEALLSLGQAVEELDKLTKEIYLKI' A
#
# COMPACT_ATOMS: atom_id res chain seq x y z
N MET A 1 -2.18 10.55 31.01
CA MET A 1 -1.36 10.56 29.77
C MET A 1 -2.27 10.38 28.54
N ALA A 2 -3.14 11.36 28.28
CA ALA A 2 -4.05 11.39 27.11
C ALA A 2 -3.55 12.33 25.98
N GLY A 3 -2.33 12.88 26.12
CA GLY A 3 -1.88 14.06 25.36
C GLY A 3 -1.35 13.80 23.95
N ASN A 4 -1.22 12.56 23.48
CA ASN A 4 -0.69 12.29 22.12
C ASN A 4 -1.31 11.07 21.41
N THR A 5 -2.52 10.65 21.77
CA THR A 5 -3.16 9.50 21.08
C THR A 5 -3.41 9.83 19.61
N ARG A 6 -3.88 11.05 19.32
CA ARG A 6 -4.14 11.53 17.96
C ARG A 6 -2.89 11.53 17.09
N GLY A 7 -1.78 12.09 17.59
CA GLY A 7 -0.52 12.16 16.86
C GLY A 7 0.05 10.77 16.58
N LYS A 8 0.05 9.89 17.57
CA LYS A 8 0.47 8.49 17.38
C LYS A 8 -0.37 7.75 16.34
N LEU A 9 -1.69 7.94 16.31
CA LEU A 9 -2.53 7.34 15.29
C LEU A 9 -2.15 7.83 13.88
N LYS A 10 -1.89 9.12 13.71
CA LYS A 10 -1.42 9.68 12.44
C LYS A 10 -0.07 9.11 12.02
N GLU A 11 0.90 9.04 12.94
CA GLU A 11 2.21 8.43 12.69
C GLU A 11 2.10 6.97 12.23
N HIS A 12 1.23 6.18 12.86
CA HIS A 12 1.01 4.79 12.46
C HIS A 12 0.35 4.67 11.09
N LEU A 13 -0.66 5.49 10.79
CA LEU A 13 -1.33 5.48 9.48
C LEU A 13 -0.39 5.97 8.36
N GLU A 14 0.48 6.95 8.61
CA GLU A 14 1.56 7.35 7.70
C GLU A 14 2.59 6.22 7.52
N GLY A 15 2.84 5.43 8.55
CA GLY A 15 3.66 4.22 8.46
C GLY A 15 3.02 3.17 7.55
N ILE A 16 1.71 2.94 7.70
CA ILE A 16 0.96 2.00 6.85
C ILE A 16 0.98 2.46 5.38
N HIS A 17 0.68 3.74 5.13
CA HIS A 17 0.73 4.31 3.78
C HIS A 17 2.10 4.09 3.11
N ARG A 18 3.19 4.41 3.81
CA ARG A 18 4.56 4.19 3.30
C ARG A 18 4.88 2.72 3.02
N ASN A 19 4.33 1.80 3.81
CA ASN A 19 4.50 0.37 3.54
C ASN A 19 3.78 -0.04 2.26
N PHE A 20 2.61 0.51 1.97
CA PHE A 20 1.91 0.26 0.72
C PHE A 20 2.66 0.81 -0.50
N ASP A 21 3.29 1.99 -0.40
CA ASP A 21 4.17 2.51 -1.47
C ASP A 21 5.30 1.52 -1.78
N TRP A 22 5.93 0.94 -0.75
CA TRP A 22 6.96 -0.09 -0.91
C TRP A 22 6.43 -1.36 -1.57
N VAL A 23 5.23 -1.80 -1.21
CA VAL A 23 4.60 -2.96 -1.87
C VAL A 23 4.37 -2.68 -3.35
N LEU A 24 3.86 -1.50 -3.70
CA LEU A 24 3.63 -1.11 -5.10
C LEU A 24 4.95 -1.03 -5.91
N ASP A 25 6.02 -0.50 -5.32
CA ASP A 25 7.36 -0.51 -5.93
C ASP A 25 7.86 -1.93 -6.21
N HIS A 26 7.68 -2.85 -5.26
CA HIS A 26 8.05 -4.26 -5.45
C HIS A 26 7.17 -4.98 -6.49
N VAL A 27 5.88 -4.67 -6.56
CA VAL A 27 4.98 -5.18 -7.62
C VAL A 27 5.47 -4.71 -8.99
N SER A 28 5.77 -3.43 -9.15
CA SER A 28 6.28 -2.85 -10.40
C SER A 28 7.62 -3.46 -10.85
N LYS A 29 8.56 -3.63 -9.91
CA LYS A 29 9.84 -4.31 -10.16
C LYS A 29 9.62 -5.78 -10.55
N SER A 30 8.70 -6.46 -9.89
CA SER A 30 8.38 -7.86 -10.20
C SER A 30 7.77 -8.02 -11.59
N LEU A 31 6.86 -7.12 -11.98
CA LEU A 31 6.32 -7.07 -13.34
C LEU A 31 7.42 -6.86 -14.38
N THR A 32 8.38 -5.96 -14.12
CA THR A 32 9.53 -5.74 -14.99
C THR A 32 10.41 -6.99 -15.13
N LEU A 33 10.58 -7.77 -14.06
CA LEU A 33 11.38 -9.01 -14.10
C LEU A 33 10.70 -10.13 -14.89
N ILE A 34 9.39 -10.23 -14.79
CA ILE A 34 8.59 -11.27 -15.44
C ILE A 34 8.38 -10.96 -16.92
N ASP A 35 8.22 -9.67 -17.25
CA ASP A 35 7.95 -9.21 -18.61
C ASP A 35 6.75 -9.99 -19.21
N ASP A 36 6.78 -10.31 -20.50
CA ASP A 36 5.73 -11.09 -21.16
C ASP A 36 5.88 -12.61 -20.98
N LYS A 37 6.80 -13.08 -20.13
CA LYS A 37 7.16 -14.51 -20.05
C LYS A 37 6.14 -15.36 -19.28
N LYS A 38 5.39 -14.76 -18.35
CA LYS A 38 4.42 -15.45 -17.48
C LYS A 38 3.17 -14.59 -17.27
N PRO A 39 2.22 -14.58 -18.22
CA PRO A 39 1.04 -13.71 -18.17
C PRO A 39 0.20 -13.92 -16.92
N ASP A 40 -0.03 -15.17 -16.49
CA ASP A 40 -0.81 -15.48 -15.29
C ASP A 40 -0.20 -14.87 -14.02
N LEU A 41 1.13 -14.83 -13.92
CA LEU A 41 1.82 -14.23 -12.77
C LEU A 41 1.77 -12.70 -12.83
N SER A 42 1.84 -12.11 -14.03
CA SER A 42 1.66 -10.68 -14.23
C SER A 42 0.24 -10.25 -13.84
N GLU A 43 -0.79 -11.02 -14.21
CA GLU A 43 -2.17 -10.75 -13.81
C GLU A 43 -2.36 -10.81 -12.29
N ALA A 44 -1.76 -11.81 -11.63
CA ALA A 44 -1.79 -11.92 -10.17
C ALA A 44 -1.10 -10.73 -9.48
N LEU A 45 0.04 -10.26 -10.01
CA LEU A 45 0.75 -9.09 -9.50
C LEU A 45 -0.03 -7.79 -9.70
N LEU A 46 -0.68 -7.62 -10.85
CA LEU A 46 -1.56 -6.48 -11.11
C LEU A 46 -2.74 -6.46 -10.14
N SER A 47 -3.36 -7.63 -9.90
CA SER A 47 -4.45 -7.79 -8.94
C SER A 47 -4.01 -7.45 -7.51
N LEU A 48 -2.79 -7.87 -7.11
CA LEU A 48 -2.20 -7.48 -5.84
C LEU A 48 -1.99 -5.97 -5.73
N GLY A 49 -1.46 -5.33 -6.78
CA GLY A 49 -1.28 -3.88 -6.84
C GLY A 49 -2.59 -3.13 -6.63
N GLN A 50 -3.65 -3.52 -7.34
CA GLN A 50 -4.99 -2.95 -7.19
C GLN A 50 -5.54 -3.09 -5.77
N ALA A 51 -5.39 -4.27 -5.16
CA ALA A 51 -5.85 -4.49 -3.78
C ALA A 51 -5.09 -3.59 -2.78
N VAL A 52 -3.78 -3.39 -2.98
CA VAL A 52 -2.96 -2.51 -2.14
C VAL A 52 -3.38 -1.05 -2.29
N GLU A 53 -3.70 -0.59 -3.50
CA GLU A 53 -4.22 0.75 -3.73
C GLU A 53 -5.56 0.98 -2.99
N GLU A 54 -6.46 0.00 -3.00
CA GLU A 54 -7.72 0.10 -2.25
C GLU A 54 -7.50 0.14 -0.73
N LEU A 55 -6.58 -0.67 -0.20
CA LEU A 55 -6.20 -0.62 1.22
C LEU A 55 -5.57 0.72 1.62
N ASP A 56 -4.76 1.30 0.74
CA ASP A 56 -4.15 2.61 0.96
C ASP A 56 -5.18 3.74 0.95
N LYS A 57 -6.17 3.69 0.04
CA LYS A 57 -7.31 4.61 0.06
C LYS A 57 -8.04 4.57 1.39
N LEU A 58 -8.36 3.38 1.91
CA LEU A 58 -9.00 3.23 3.21
C LEU A 58 -8.14 3.79 4.35
N THR A 59 -6.83 3.58 4.30
CA THR A 59 -5.87 4.12 5.28
C THR A 59 -5.89 5.65 5.28
N LYS A 60 -5.85 6.27 4.10
CA LYS A 60 -5.93 7.72 3.90
C LYS A 60 -7.28 8.28 4.37
N GLU A 61 -8.38 7.60 4.09
CA GLU A 61 -9.71 8.02 4.59
C GLU A 61 -9.78 8.03 6.12
N ILE A 62 -9.18 7.02 6.78
CA ILE A 62 -9.10 7.00 8.25
C ILE A 62 -8.23 8.16 8.73
N TYR A 63 -7.06 8.37 8.11
CA TYR A 63 -6.15 9.47 8.47
C TYR A 63 -6.84 10.84 8.42
N LEU A 64 -7.63 11.09 7.37
CA LEU A 64 -8.36 12.35 7.16
C LEU A 64 -9.46 12.59 8.21
N LYS A 65 -9.97 11.53 8.84
CA LYS A 65 -10.98 11.61 9.91
C LYS A 65 -10.37 11.89 11.29
N ILE A 66 -9.03 11.82 11.43
CA ILE A 66 -8.30 12.05 12.68
C ILE A 66 -7.86 13.51 12.81
#